data_AF-A0A0M3IJL8-F1
#
_entry.id   AF-A0A0M3IJL8-F1
#
_cell.length_a   1.000
_cell.length_b   1.000
_cell.length_c   1.000
_cell.angle_alpha   90.00
_cell.angle_beta   90.00
_cell.angle_gamma   90.00
#
_symmetry.space_group_name_H-M   'P 1'
#
loop_
_entity.id
_entity.type
_entity.pdbx_description
1 polymer ?
#
loop_
_entity_poly.entity_id
_entity_poly.type
_entity_poly.pdbx_seq_one_letter_code
_entity_poly.pdbx_strand_id
1 'polypeptide(L)'
;MNDSPLEGCDSVLNWRNMTACVERILWNETISNYNLDECCVYLYPIRCSTSCTHYMRSPTRNDLSRLSFTIDCPTKKQIPLEDDCIASIKRKLHSCFGICIARKAAGLDYQPHQHCPSIIDPETLDPCIGDEV
;
A
#
# COMPACT_ATOMS: atom_id res chain seq x y z
N MET A 1 26.71 2.61 -22.87
CA MET A 1 25.71 2.02 -21.96
C MET A 1 24.77 1.24 -22.85
N ASN A 2 24.75 -0.08 -22.72
CA ASN A 2 23.99 -0.98 -23.58
C ASN A 2 22.57 -1.05 -23.01
N ASP A 3 21.62 -0.33 -23.62
CA ASP A 3 20.18 -0.46 -23.35
C ASP A 3 19.62 -1.71 -24.05
N SER A 4 20.22 -2.88 -23.78
CA SER A 4 19.62 -4.14 -24.18
C SER A 4 18.39 -4.37 -23.28
N PRO A 5 17.18 -4.51 -23.84
CA PRO A 5 16.06 -4.99 -23.05
C PRO A 5 16.46 -6.30 -22.39
N LEU A 6 16.09 -6.49 -21.11
CA LEU A 6 16.19 -7.79 -20.47
C LEU A 6 15.51 -8.82 -21.38
N GLU A 7 16.29 -9.74 -21.95
CA GLU A 7 15.79 -10.79 -22.85
C GLU A 7 14.59 -11.47 -22.18
N GLY A 8 13.40 -11.33 -22.79
CA GLY A 8 12.14 -11.89 -22.27
C GLY A 8 11.10 -10.87 -21.82
N CYS A 9 11.45 -9.59 -21.67
CA CYS A 9 10.49 -8.52 -21.38
C CYS A 9 10.39 -7.53 -22.55
N ASP A 10 9.68 -7.90 -23.61
CA ASP A 10 9.49 -7.04 -24.79
C ASP A 10 8.68 -5.78 -24.46
N SER A 11 9.09 -4.66 -25.07
CA SER A 11 8.53 -3.29 -25.03
C SER A 11 7.19 -3.12 -24.29
N VAL A 12 7.22 -3.22 -22.96
CA VAL A 12 6.01 -3.05 -22.16
C VAL A 12 5.76 -1.56 -21.94
N LEU A 13 4.66 -1.03 -22.48
CA LEU A 13 4.24 0.37 -22.32
C LEU A 13 3.83 0.75 -20.89
N ASN A 14 3.67 -0.22 -19.98
CA ASN A 14 3.20 -0.03 -18.61
C ASN A 14 4.20 -0.62 -17.62
N TRP A 15 4.57 0.16 -16.60
CA TRP A 15 5.42 -0.27 -15.51
C TRP A 15 4.93 -1.58 -14.86
N ARG A 16 3.60 -1.79 -14.75
CA ARG A 16 3.04 -3.01 -14.14
C ARG A 16 3.47 -4.27 -14.88
N ASN A 17 3.36 -4.33 -16.20
CA ASN A 17 3.74 -5.56 -16.91
C ASN A 17 5.26 -5.69 -17.03
N MET A 18 6.02 -4.59 -16.96
CA MET A 18 7.48 -4.67 -16.84
C MET A 18 7.87 -5.28 -15.49
N THR A 19 7.27 -4.79 -14.38
CA THR A 19 7.50 -5.33 -13.05
C THR A 19 7.08 -6.80 -12.96
N ALA A 20 5.89 -7.15 -13.47
CA ALA A 20 5.43 -8.55 -13.50
C ALA A 20 6.33 -9.46 -14.34
N CYS A 21 6.89 -8.96 -15.45
CA CYS A 21 7.83 -9.73 -16.27
C CYS A 21 9.14 -10.00 -15.51
N VAL A 22 9.73 -8.97 -14.92
CA VAL A 22 10.97 -9.12 -14.15
C VAL A 22 10.74 -9.99 -12.91
N GLU A 23 9.59 -9.87 -12.24
CA GLU A 23 9.22 -10.75 -11.14
C GLU A 23 9.15 -12.21 -11.57
N ARG A 24 8.56 -12.50 -12.74
CA ARG A 24 8.49 -13.86 -13.27
C ARG A 24 9.88 -14.45 -13.52
N ILE A 25 10.81 -13.65 -14.03
CA ILE A 25 12.19 -14.07 -14.28
C ILE A 25 12.93 -14.34 -12.96
N LEU A 26 12.75 -13.48 -11.95
CA LEU A 26 13.52 -13.55 -10.71
C LEU A 26 12.93 -14.51 -9.66
N TRP A 27 11.61 -14.59 -9.58
CA TRP A 27 10.88 -15.23 -8.47
C TRP A 27 9.92 -16.33 -8.93
N ASN A 28 9.73 -16.52 -10.23
CA ASN A 28 8.70 -17.40 -10.79
C ASN A 28 7.27 -17.07 -10.30
N GLU A 29 7.06 -15.83 -9.86
CA GLU A 29 5.81 -15.30 -9.32
C GLU A 29 5.52 -13.91 -9.91
N THR A 30 4.29 -13.42 -9.81
CA THR A 30 3.90 -12.09 -10.30
C THR A 30 3.06 -11.33 -9.28
N ILE A 31 3.69 -10.94 -8.18
CA ILE A 31 3.05 -10.25 -7.04
C ILE A 31 2.44 -8.91 -7.48
N SER A 32 3.03 -8.26 -8.48
CA SER A 32 2.51 -7.01 -9.04
C SER A 32 1.07 -7.13 -9.58
N ASN A 33 0.63 -8.32 -9.95
CA ASN A 33 -0.74 -8.55 -10.42
C ASN A 33 -1.79 -8.42 -9.32
N TYR A 34 -1.41 -8.53 -8.04
CA TYR A 34 -2.34 -8.35 -6.93
C TYR A 34 -2.63 -6.87 -6.61
N ASN A 35 -1.97 -5.92 -7.29
CA ASN A 35 -2.18 -4.47 -7.09
C ASN A 35 -2.07 -4.05 -5.60
N LEU A 36 -1.10 -4.64 -4.88
CA LEU A 36 -0.86 -4.37 -3.45
C LEU A 36 -0.42 -2.92 -3.20
N ASP A 37 0.15 -2.25 -4.21
CA ASP A 37 0.55 -0.86 -4.14
C ASP A 37 -0.63 0.09 -3.89
N GLU A 38 -1.85 -0.28 -4.29
CA GLU A 38 -3.06 0.49 -4.00
C GLU A 38 -3.38 0.54 -2.50
N CYS A 39 -2.95 -0.45 -1.73
CA CYS A 39 -3.14 -0.45 -0.27
C CYS A 39 -2.27 0.60 0.43
N CYS A 40 -1.21 1.09 -0.21
CA CYS A 40 -0.27 2.04 0.41
C CYS A 40 -0.94 3.37 0.78
N VAL A 41 -2.06 3.73 0.14
CA VAL A 41 -2.84 4.93 0.43
C VAL A 41 -3.31 5.02 1.89
N TYR A 42 -3.46 3.87 2.55
CA TYR A 42 -3.90 3.79 3.94
C TYR A 42 -2.81 4.15 4.94
N LEU A 43 -1.54 4.13 4.55
CA LEU A 43 -0.43 4.32 5.48
C LEU A 43 -0.21 5.79 5.84
N TYR A 44 -0.12 6.02 7.15
CA TYR A 44 0.30 7.28 7.77
C TYR A 44 1.56 7.06 8.62
N PRO A 45 2.52 8.01 8.66
CA PRO A 45 2.60 9.27 7.91
C PRO A 45 2.93 9.07 6.42
N ILE A 46 2.83 10.14 5.61
CA ILE A 46 3.00 10.07 4.14
C ILE A 46 4.28 9.36 3.67
N ARG A 47 5.37 9.50 4.43
CA ARG A 47 6.63 8.77 4.17
C ARG A 47 6.44 7.25 4.10
N CYS A 48 5.53 6.68 4.90
CA CYS A 48 5.21 5.26 4.87
C CYS A 48 4.45 4.86 3.61
N SER A 49 3.50 5.68 3.16
CA SER A 49 2.80 5.46 1.89
C SER A 49 3.79 5.48 0.72
N THR A 50 4.72 6.44 0.72
CA THR A 50 5.77 6.54 -0.33
C THR A 50 6.71 5.34 -0.31
N SER A 51 7.23 4.96 0.86
CA SER A 51 8.09 3.78 1.00
C SER A 51 7.36 2.50 0.60
N CYS A 52 6.11 2.32 1.03
CA CYS A 52 5.28 1.19 0.63
C CYS A 52 5.15 1.11 -0.89
N THR A 53 4.82 2.23 -1.56
CA THR A 53 4.67 2.26 -3.01
C THR A 53 5.98 1.89 -3.71
N HIS A 54 7.10 2.47 -3.25
CA HIS A 54 8.42 2.16 -3.81
C HIS A 54 8.77 0.67 -3.67
N TYR A 55 8.51 0.08 -2.50
CA TYR A 55 8.83 -1.32 -2.23
C TYR A 55 7.92 -2.28 -3.00
N MET A 56 6.61 -1.99 -3.05
CA MET A 56 5.63 -2.82 -3.75
C MET A 56 5.82 -2.82 -5.27
N ARG A 57 6.37 -1.73 -5.83
CA ARG A 57 6.63 -1.60 -7.27
C ARG A 57 8.02 -2.09 -7.70
N SER A 58 8.86 -2.51 -6.74
CA SER A 58 10.23 -2.95 -7.01
C SER A 58 10.23 -4.44 -7.42
N PRO A 59 10.53 -4.77 -8.68
CA PRO A 59 10.48 -6.16 -9.15
C PRO A 59 11.60 -7.03 -8.56
N THR A 60 12.69 -6.42 -8.10
CA THR A 60 13.85 -7.10 -7.50
C THR A 60 13.63 -7.44 -6.02
N ARG A 61 12.45 -7.18 -5.47
CA ARG A 61 12.07 -7.54 -4.10
C ARG A 61 11.13 -8.73 -4.11
N ASN A 62 11.50 -9.77 -3.35
CA ASN A 62 10.59 -10.86 -2.99
C ASN A 62 9.54 -10.40 -1.94
N ASP A 63 8.54 -11.24 -1.71
CA ASP A 63 7.38 -10.99 -0.84
C ASP A 63 7.77 -10.48 0.55
N LEU A 64 8.68 -11.18 1.20
CA LEU A 64 9.14 -10.83 2.55
C LEU A 64 9.82 -9.47 2.57
N SER A 65 10.65 -9.17 1.56
CA SER A 65 11.37 -7.90 1.46
C SER A 65 10.51 -6.73 1.03
N ARG A 66 9.31 -6.96 0.45
CA ARG A 66 8.35 -5.90 0.10
C ARG A 66 7.66 -5.30 1.31
N LEU A 67 7.48 -6.07 2.37
CA LEU A 67 6.90 -5.60 3.61
C LEU A 67 7.93 -5.04 4.59
N SER A 68 9.24 -5.12 4.30
CA SER A 68 10.26 -4.69 5.26
C SER A 68 10.23 -3.18 5.55
N PHE A 69 9.61 -2.36 4.71
CA PHE A 69 9.41 -0.92 5.00
C PHE A 69 8.58 -0.69 6.27
N THR A 70 7.75 -1.67 6.69
CA THR A 70 6.88 -1.51 7.85
C THR A 70 7.67 -1.36 9.15
N ILE A 71 8.95 -1.79 9.17
CA ILE A 71 9.86 -1.64 10.31
C ILE A 71 10.04 -0.16 10.67
N ASP A 72 10.07 0.71 9.66
CA ASP A 72 10.27 2.16 9.83
C ASP A 72 8.94 2.93 9.98
N CYS A 73 7.82 2.20 9.94
CA CYS A 73 6.49 2.78 10.02
C CYS A 73 5.92 2.67 11.43
N PRO A 74 5.35 3.76 11.98
CA PRO A 74 4.75 3.72 13.28
C PRO A 74 3.53 2.80 13.25
N THR A 75 3.39 1.98 14.28
CA THR A 75 2.14 1.27 14.54
C THR A 75 1.03 2.27 14.86
N LYS A 76 -0.25 1.86 14.70
CA LYS A 76 -1.42 2.70 15.05
C LYS A 76 -1.29 3.40 16.42
N LYS A 77 -0.70 2.72 17.41
CA LYS A 77 -0.51 3.23 18.79
C LYS A 77 0.58 4.30 18.90
N GLN A 78 1.55 4.29 17.99
CA GLN A 78 2.67 5.24 17.94
C GLN A 78 2.36 6.50 17.14
N ILE A 79 1.26 6.51 16.39
CA ILE A 79 0.82 7.70 15.67
C ILE A 79 0.16 8.65 16.66
N PRO A 80 0.68 9.88 16.84
CA PRO A 80 0.11 10.84 17.77
C PRO A 80 -1.37 11.12 17.43
N LEU A 81 -2.14 11.49 18.46
CA LEU A 81 -3.42 12.16 18.25
C LEU A 81 -3.06 13.56 17.76
N GLU A 82 -3.32 13.84 16.49
CA GLU A 82 -3.11 15.17 15.92
C GLU A 82 -4.41 15.96 15.99
N ASP A 83 -4.30 17.26 16.27
CA ASP A 83 -5.43 18.21 16.23
C ASP A 83 -5.88 18.51 14.78
N ASP A 84 -5.12 18.02 13.79
CA ASP A 84 -5.51 18.05 12.37
C ASP A 84 -6.42 16.86 12.03
N CYS A 85 -7.64 17.21 11.65
CA CYS A 85 -8.64 16.37 11.02
C CYS A 85 -8.06 15.34 10.03
N ILE A 86 -7.26 15.82 9.07
CA ILE A 86 -6.76 15.00 7.96
C ILE A 86 -5.81 13.92 8.49
N ALA A 87 -4.94 14.28 9.44
CA ALA A 87 -4.04 13.35 10.08
C ALA A 87 -4.78 12.33 10.96
N SER A 88 -5.83 12.76 11.69
CA SER A 88 -6.67 11.87 12.50
C SER A 88 -7.39 10.82 11.65
N ILE A 89 -7.97 11.23 10.51
CA ILE A 89 -8.57 10.30 9.54
C ILE A 89 -7.52 9.34 8.99
N LYS A 90 -6.36 9.83 8.53
CA LYS A 90 -5.30 8.97 8.00
C LYS A 90 -4.75 7.99 9.04
N ARG A 91 -4.66 8.37 10.31
CA ARG A 91 -4.29 7.46 11.41
C ARG A 91 -5.27 6.30 11.55
N LYS A 92 -6.57 6.58 11.44
CA LYS A 92 -7.62 5.53 11.52
C LYS A 92 -7.52 4.59 10.33
N LEU A 93 -7.36 5.17 9.15
CA LEU A 93 -7.14 4.44 7.90
C LEU A 93 -5.88 3.57 7.91
N HIS A 94 -4.84 3.90 8.68
CA HIS A 94 -3.63 3.07 8.83
C HIS A 94 -3.97 1.61 9.17
N SER A 95 -5.00 1.38 9.99
CA SER A 95 -5.43 0.02 10.35
C SER A 95 -5.94 -0.81 9.17
N CYS A 96 -6.34 -0.16 8.08
CA CYS A 96 -6.92 -0.79 6.90
C CYS A 96 -5.88 -1.27 5.90
N PHE A 97 -4.61 -0.84 6.04
CA PHE A 97 -3.50 -1.33 5.23
C PHE A 97 -3.38 -2.87 5.29
N GLY A 98 -3.31 -3.44 6.50
CA GLY A 98 -3.15 -4.88 6.68
C GLY A 98 -4.30 -5.71 6.10
N ILE A 99 -5.53 -5.22 6.24
CA ILE A 99 -6.73 -5.87 5.69
C ILE A 99 -6.72 -5.82 4.17
N CYS A 100 -6.36 -4.67 3.59
CA CYS A 100 -6.23 -4.52 2.14
C CYS A 100 -5.19 -5.48 1.57
N ILE A 101 -3.99 -5.55 2.17
CA ILE A 101 -2.94 -6.48 1.75
C ILE A 101 -3.40 -7.93 1.84
N ALA A 102 -3.98 -8.34 2.98
CA ALA A 102 -4.40 -9.72 3.18
C ALA A 102 -5.47 -10.17 2.16
N ARG A 103 -6.45 -9.30 1.87
CA ARG A 103 -7.51 -9.62 0.90
C ARG A 103 -6.97 -9.69 -0.53
N LYS A 104 -6.19 -8.69 -0.95
CA LYS A 104 -5.64 -8.66 -2.30
C LYS A 104 -4.63 -9.78 -2.55
N ALA A 105 -3.80 -10.11 -1.56
CA ALA A 105 -2.87 -11.25 -1.64
C ALA A 105 -3.61 -12.60 -1.76
N ALA A 106 -4.83 -12.71 -1.21
CA ALA A 106 -5.71 -13.86 -1.39
C ALA A 106 -6.50 -13.84 -2.72
N GLY A 107 -6.25 -12.86 -3.61
CA GLY A 107 -7.00 -12.70 -4.85
C GLY A 107 -8.43 -12.19 -4.67
N LEU A 108 -8.75 -11.62 -3.50
CA LEU A 108 -10.09 -11.10 -3.18
C LEU A 108 -10.16 -9.59 -3.41
N ASP A 109 -11.33 -9.12 -3.85
CA ASP A 109 -11.61 -7.69 -3.96
C ASP A 109 -11.60 -7.00 -2.58
N TYR A 110 -11.11 -5.76 -2.55
CA TYR A 110 -11.05 -4.91 -1.38
C TYR A 110 -11.90 -3.65 -1.57
N GLN A 111 -13.07 -3.68 -0.94
CA GLN A 111 -13.96 -2.52 -0.83
C GLN A 111 -13.78 -1.83 0.55
N PRO A 112 -13.31 -0.58 0.62
CA PRO A 112 -13.00 0.07 1.89
C PRO A 112 -14.23 0.19 2.80
N HIS A 113 -15.38 0.55 2.22
CA HIS A 113 -16.65 0.69 2.94
C HIS A 113 -17.25 -0.61 3.49
N GLN A 114 -16.70 -1.78 3.10
CA GLN A 114 -17.16 -3.10 3.57
C GLN A 114 -16.12 -3.81 4.44
N HIS A 115 -14.85 -3.48 4.26
CA HIS A 115 -13.75 -4.24 4.87
C HIS A 115 -12.86 -3.42 5.80
N CYS A 116 -12.94 -2.08 5.80
CA CYS A 116 -12.17 -1.22 6.70
C CYS A 116 -13.03 -0.89 7.93
N PRO A 117 -12.74 -1.45 9.13
CA PRO A 117 -13.53 -1.16 10.33
C PRO A 117 -13.59 0.33 10.64
N SER A 118 -12.51 1.06 10.37
CA SER A 118 -12.43 2.51 10.56
C SER A 118 -13.27 3.33 9.59
N ILE A 119 -13.76 2.77 8.48
CA ILE A 119 -14.68 3.43 7.54
C ILE A 119 -16.12 2.96 7.78
N ILE A 120 -16.31 1.69 8.14
CA ILE A 120 -17.63 1.08 8.35
C ILE A 120 -18.38 1.74 9.52
N ASP A 121 -17.65 2.10 10.57
CA ASP A 121 -18.23 2.72 11.75
C ASP A 121 -18.04 4.26 11.71
N PRO A 122 -19.11 5.04 11.46
CA PRO A 122 -19.03 6.50 11.40
C PRO A 122 -18.63 7.14 12.72
N GLU A 123 -18.85 6.49 13.88
CA GLU A 123 -18.36 6.96 15.18
C GLU A 123 -16.83 6.84 15.26
N THR A 124 -16.25 5.87 14.53
CA THR A 124 -14.79 5.71 14.50
C THR A 124 -14.10 6.62 13.52
N LEU A 125 -14.77 7.11 12.47
CA LEU A 125 -14.17 8.08 11.54
C LEU A 125 -14.06 9.48 12.17
N ASP A 126 -14.84 9.75 13.23
CA ASP A 126 -14.98 11.00 14.00
C ASP A 126 -14.92 12.24 13.10
N PRO A 127 -16.08 12.80 12.73
CA PRO A 127 -16.13 13.87 11.78
C PRO A 127 -15.44 15.07 12.41
N CYS A 128 -14.66 15.76 11.62
CA CYS A 128 -14.09 17.06 11.94
C CYS A 128 -15.20 18.11 11.95
N ILE A 129 -16.21 17.91 12.80
CA ILE A 129 -17.33 18.80 13.04
C ILE A 129 -17.15 19.30 14.47
N GLY A 130 -16.33 20.35 14.57
CA GLY A 130 -16.29 21.28 15.69
C GLY A 130 -16.32 22.67 15.07
N ASP A 131 -17.25 23.49 15.54
CA ASP A 131 -17.69 24.75 14.94
C ASP A 131 -16.55 25.73 14.61
N GLU A 132 -16.76 26.53 13.56
CA GLU A 132 -16.08 27.81 13.41
C GLU A 132 -16.22 28.61 14.73
N VAL A 133 -15.11 28.78 15.46
CA VAL A 133 -14.98 29.77 16.54
C VAL A 133 -14.19 30.97 16.07
#